data_AF-A0AA37WEV9-F1
#
_entry.id   AF-A0AA37WEV9-F1
#
_cell.length_a   1.000
_cell.length_b   1.000
_cell.length_c   1.000
_cell.angle_alpha   90.00
_cell.angle_beta   90.00
_cell.angle_gamma   90.00
#
_symmetry.space_group_name_H-M   'P 1'
#
loop_
_entity.id
_entity.type
_entity.pdbx_description
1 polymer ?
#
loop_
_entity_poly.entity_id
_entity_poly.type
_entity_poly.pdbx_seq_one_letter_code
_entity_poly.pdbx_strand_id
1 'polypeptide(L)'
;MWTCKTAEKNEVADIPYDGTWESLQQMPVPDWFNDGKIGIFIHWGPYSAIGHLKKGRGYAEHVPKGLYKDTSYYYPYMRERWGAAPPEFGYKDIIPDFKAENWDPEEWAHLFAEVGAKYVVMTAEHHDGWANWDSEITPYNAMDMGPKRDLVGDLGKAVRKHGLKYAPSYHRERHTSFFTTKQYLVHPTPHDDILEEIKKNPEAERLYGPFGFSKEATDEYVARWKEIQEKYQPDFMWIDDIPIFTRDGNNSQVEPKVFKPEIQYFYDQCRLMITDFMNDASQRNHEVYMNNKGANRNWPDGIGCLEKDNLKLKVIGPKWQSCTTFGTSFGYLENDKYKSPEAIIAEMVEVVSRNGNFLINIGPRADGSIVQEQQDLLHEMGNWLRINGEAIYGSRYWKVNHQEKGNLAFTTNGKNLFAIALEKPISPLVIEASKGWNQNDVKSVKLLGSNAKITWNLTPEGLEIIPPSDLGDSQYAWSFKIETTKEQHETSAIQSDVNKALENL
;
A
#
# COMPACT_ATOMS: atom_id res chain seq x y z
N MET A 1 -27.72 -23.94 48.57
CA MET A 1 -27.02 -24.85 47.62
C MET A 1 -26.61 -24.03 46.42
N TRP A 2 -25.32 -23.72 46.30
CA TRP A 2 -24.75 -23.06 45.14
C TRP A 2 -24.62 -24.10 44.03
N THR A 3 -25.35 -23.94 42.94
CA THR A 3 -25.20 -24.77 41.75
C THR A 3 -24.04 -24.26 40.92
N CYS A 4 -23.01 -25.09 40.82
CA CYS A 4 -21.85 -24.91 39.97
C CYS A 4 -22.32 -24.86 38.51
N LYS A 5 -22.27 -23.68 37.87
CA LYS A 5 -22.30 -23.60 36.41
C LYS A 5 -20.95 -24.10 35.91
N THR A 6 -20.96 -25.27 35.30
CA THR A 6 -19.86 -25.80 34.51
C THR A 6 -19.46 -24.74 33.49
N ALA A 7 -18.19 -24.31 33.54
CA ALA A 7 -17.58 -23.51 32.49
C ALA A 7 -17.70 -24.27 31.16
N GLU A 8 -18.28 -23.62 30.16
CA GLU A 8 -18.21 -24.07 28.78
C GLU A 8 -16.72 -24.18 28.41
N LYS A 9 -16.31 -25.35 27.94
CA LYS A 9 -15.03 -25.52 27.27
C LYS A 9 -15.06 -24.61 26.05
N ASN A 10 -14.24 -23.57 26.05
CA ASN A 10 -13.86 -22.90 24.81
C ASN A 10 -13.29 -23.98 23.88
N GLU A 11 -14.01 -24.31 22.81
CA GLU A 11 -13.42 -25.02 21.67
C GLU A 11 -12.24 -24.17 21.22
N VAL A 12 -11.04 -24.75 21.25
CA VAL A 12 -9.87 -24.14 20.63
C VAL A 12 -10.23 -24.02 19.16
N ALA A 13 -10.32 -22.78 18.65
CA ALA A 13 -10.58 -22.56 17.24
C ALA A 13 -9.58 -23.40 16.41
N ASP A 14 -10.08 -24.20 15.46
CA ASP A 14 -9.24 -24.97 14.56
C ASP A 14 -8.20 -24.05 13.92
N ILE A 15 -6.93 -24.45 13.93
CA ILE A 15 -5.85 -23.71 13.27
C ILE A 15 -6.07 -23.87 11.75
N PRO A 16 -6.49 -22.82 11.02
CA PRO A 16 -6.89 -22.97 9.62
C PRO A 16 -5.73 -23.23 8.65
N TYR A 17 -4.50 -22.82 9.02
CA TYR A 17 -3.33 -22.94 8.15
C TYR A 17 -2.25 -23.86 8.73
N ASP A 18 -1.85 -24.87 7.96
CA ASP A 18 -0.90 -25.92 8.39
C ASP A 18 0.58 -25.58 8.11
N GLY A 19 0.83 -24.40 7.57
CA GLY A 19 2.16 -23.93 7.17
C GLY A 19 2.47 -24.11 5.69
N THR A 20 1.71 -24.89 4.93
CA THR A 20 1.96 -25.08 3.49
C THR A 20 1.48 -23.89 2.67
N TRP A 21 2.05 -23.69 1.47
CA TRP A 21 1.57 -22.65 0.55
C TRP A 21 0.15 -22.97 0.07
N GLU A 22 -0.15 -24.25 -0.15
CA GLU A 22 -1.45 -24.75 -0.59
C GLU A 22 -2.56 -24.42 0.42
N SER A 23 -2.26 -24.55 1.70
CA SER A 23 -3.15 -24.14 2.78
C SER A 23 -3.33 -22.62 2.81
N LEU A 24 -2.25 -21.84 2.72
CA LEU A 24 -2.30 -20.37 2.71
C LEU A 24 -3.07 -19.81 1.50
N GLN A 25 -3.04 -20.48 0.34
CA GLN A 25 -3.81 -20.08 -0.85
C GLN A 25 -5.33 -20.10 -0.63
N GLN A 26 -5.82 -20.73 0.44
CA GLN A 26 -7.23 -20.70 0.82
C GLN A 26 -7.62 -19.43 1.59
N MET A 27 -6.70 -18.49 1.81
CA MET A 27 -7.00 -17.23 2.49
C MET A 27 -8.08 -16.42 1.74
N PRO A 28 -9.16 -16.01 2.42
CA PRO A 28 -10.17 -15.18 1.79
C PRO A 28 -9.64 -13.74 1.63
N VAL A 29 -10.12 -13.04 0.61
CA VAL A 29 -10.03 -11.58 0.58
C VAL A 29 -11.08 -11.05 1.57
N PRO A 30 -10.70 -10.35 2.64
CA PRO A 30 -11.68 -9.91 3.63
C PRO A 30 -12.55 -8.78 3.11
N ASP A 31 -13.79 -8.70 3.59
CA ASP A 31 -14.77 -7.73 3.11
C ASP A 31 -14.30 -6.30 3.34
N TRP A 32 -13.66 -6.00 4.48
CA TRP A 32 -13.14 -4.66 4.76
C TRP A 32 -12.13 -4.19 3.71
N PHE A 33 -11.32 -5.10 3.16
CA PHE A 33 -10.36 -4.79 2.12
C PHE A 33 -11.07 -4.71 0.77
N ASN A 34 -11.91 -5.69 0.45
CA ASN A 34 -12.56 -5.75 -0.84
C ASN A 34 -13.53 -4.58 -1.04
N ASP A 35 -14.29 -4.20 -0.01
CA ASP A 35 -15.27 -3.12 -0.05
C ASP A 35 -14.65 -1.75 0.27
N GLY A 36 -13.54 -1.76 1.01
CA GLY A 36 -12.91 -0.54 1.49
C GLY A 36 -12.30 0.33 0.39
N LYS A 37 -11.74 -0.29 -0.66
CA LYS A 37 -11.14 0.30 -1.88
C LYS A 37 -9.98 1.28 -1.68
N ILE A 38 -10.10 2.24 -0.78
CA ILE A 38 -9.21 3.39 -0.63
C ILE A 38 -8.44 3.26 0.68
N GLY A 39 -7.11 3.34 0.59
CA GLY A 39 -6.24 3.38 1.75
C GLY A 39 -5.20 4.49 1.66
N ILE A 40 -4.63 4.85 2.81
CA ILE A 40 -3.51 5.78 2.93
C ILE A 40 -2.24 5.00 3.22
N PHE A 41 -1.17 5.27 2.50
CA PHE A 41 0.18 4.82 2.82
C PHE A 41 1.00 5.98 3.35
N ILE A 42 1.91 5.72 4.28
CA ILE A 42 2.75 6.74 4.90
C ILE A 42 4.18 6.22 4.90
N HIS A 43 5.06 6.89 4.14
CA HIS A 43 6.51 6.70 4.22
C HIS A 43 7.13 7.82 5.03
N TRP A 44 7.44 7.51 6.28
CA TRP A 44 7.95 8.47 7.25
C TRP A 44 9.03 7.82 8.12
N GLY A 45 10.13 8.52 8.31
CA GLY A 45 11.29 8.05 9.08
C GLY A 45 12.45 9.05 8.96
N PRO A 46 13.66 8.69 9.43
CA PRO A 46 14.78 9.63 9.45
C PRO A 46 15.21 10.15 8.07
N TYR A 47 14.95 9.38 7.00
CA TYR A 47 15.11 9.86 5.63
C TYR A 47 14.25 11.09 5.29
N SER A 48 13.13 11.32 5.98
CA SER A 48 12.34 12.57 5.85
C SER A 48 13.10 13.80 6.35
N ALA A 49 14.10 13.64 7.23
CA ALA A 49 14.97 14.75 7.62
C ALA A 49 15.93 15.13 6.49
N ILE A 50 16.31 14.18 5.63
CA ILE A 50 17.14 14.47 4.46
C ILE A 50 16.33 15.25 3.42
N GLY A 51 15.12 14.81 3.09
CA GLY A 51 14.18 15.56 2.23
C GLY A 51 14.71 15.94 0.84
N HIS A 52 15.80 15.31 0.37
CA HIS A 52 16.55 15.73 -0.81
C HIS A 52 16.95 14.55 -1.66
N LEU A 53 16.84 14.68 -2.98
CA LEU A 53 17.16 13.63 -3.94
C LEU A 53 17.97 14.19 -5.11
N LYS A 54 19.07 13.50 -5.48
CA LYS A 54 19.80 13.78 -6.72
C LYS A 54 18.86 13.67 -7.92
N LYS A 55 18.83 14.70 -8.77
CA LYS A 55 18.01 14.69 -10.00
C LYS A 55 18.36 13.49 -10.88
N GLY A 56 17.33 12.77 -11.33
CA GLY A 56 17.45 11.59 -12.19
C GLY A 56 17.08 10.31 -11.45
N ARG A 57 15.80 9.92 -11.55
CA ARG A 57 15.12 8.70 -11.04
C ARG A 57 15.61 8.11 -9.71
N GLY A 58 14.69 8.02 -8.75
CA GLY A 58 14.85 7.35 -7.47
C GLY A 58 13.76 7.84 -6.52
N TYR A 59 13.87 7.47 -5.26
CA TYR A 59 12.96 7.94 -4.21
C TYR A 59 13.76 8.50 -3.03
N ALA A 60 13.19 9.45 -2.29
CA ALA A 60 13.86 10.15 -1.20
C ALA A 60 14.17 9.20 -0.01
N GLU A 61 13.31 8.23 0.26
CA GLU A 61 13.52 7.19 1.28
C GLU A 61 14.67 6.21 0.94
N HIS A 62 15.18 6.26 -0.29
CA HIS A 62 16.39 5.53 -0.72
C HIS A 62 17.68 6.34 -0.60
N VAL A 63 17.60 7.61 -0.21
CA VAL A 63 18.79 8.47 -0.08
C VAL A 63 19.76 7.98 1.00
N PRO A 64 19.36 7.35 2.13
CA PRO A 64 20.33 6.85 3.11
C PRO A 64 21.40 5.93 2.50
N LYS A 65 21.05 4.95 1.65
CA LYS A 65 22.05 4.17 0.88
C LYS A 65 22.77 5.01 -0.17
N GLY A 66 22.08 6.00 -0.74
CA GLY A 66 22.62 6.93 -1.74
C GLY A 66 23.80 7.74 -1.21
N LEU A 67 23.76 8.15 0.06
CA LEU A 67 24.85 8.90 0.72
C LEU A 67 26.20 8.20 0.54
N TYR A 68 26.23 6.87 0.71
CA TYR A 68 27.44 6.05 0.63
C TYR A 68 27.76 5.54 -0.78
N LYS A 69 26.75 5.47 -1.65
CA LYS A 69 26.91 4.98 -3.03
C LYS A 69 27.37 6.06 -4.00
N ASP A 70 26.90 7.30 -3.84
CA ASP A 70 27.18 8.42 -4.73
C ASP A 70 27.85 9.56 -3.96
N THR A 71 28.97 9.24 -3.33
CA THR A 71 29.73 10.13 -2.44
C THR A 71 30.16 11.42 -3.13
N SER A 72 30.44 11.36 -4.44
CA SER A 72 30.80 12.52 -5.27
C SER A 72 29.72 13.61 -5.29
N TYR A 73 28.45 13.20 -5.16
CA TYR A 73 27.30 14.10 -5.12
C TYR A 73 26.88 14.41 -3.68
N TYR A 74 26.73 13.38 -2.84
CA TYR A 74 26.13 13.57 -1.52
C TYR A 74 27.11 14.12 -0.48
N TYR A 75 28.41 13.87 -0.56
CA TYR A 75 29.33 14.39 0.46
C TYR A 75 29.48 15.91 0.42
N PRO A 76 29.56 16.57 -0.76
CA PRO A 76 29.47 18.03 -0.83
C PRO A 76 28.18 18.57 -0.21
N TYR A 77 27.03 17.97 -0.54
CA TYR A 77 25.74 18.33 0.02
C TYR A 77 25.70 18.15 1.55
N MET A 78 26.23 17.04 2.07
CA MET A 78 26.27 16.80 3.50
C MET A 78 27.16 17.80 4.24
N ARG A 79 28.33 18.14 3.68
CA ARG A 79 29.21 19.17 4.25
C ARG A 79 28.56 20.55 4.24
N GLU A 80 27.82 20.89 3.20
CA GLU A 80 27.07 22.15 3.14
C GLU A 80 25.99 22.22 4.21
N ARG A 81 25.23 21.12 4.40
CA ARG A 81 24.07 21.10 5.29
C ARG A 81 24.40 20.83 6.77
N TRP A 82 25.27 19.86 7.04
CA TRP A 82 25.62 19.39 8.39
C TRP A 82 27.07 19.70 8.79
N GLY A 83 27.86 20.32 7.91
CA GLY A 83 29.25 20.69 8.19
C GLY A 83 30.27 19.55 8.05
N ALA A 84 29.82 18.31 7.86
CA ALA A 84 30.67 17.12 7.73
C ALA A 84 30.01 16.07 6.80
N ALA A 85 30.76 15.02 6.48
CA ALA A 85 30.31 13.87 5.69
C ALA A 85 30.99 12.60 6.24
N PRO A 86 30.63 11.39 5.78
CA PRO A 86 31.27 10.18 6.25
C PRO A 86 32.77 10.16 5.97
N PRO A 87 33.56 9.46 6.81
CA PRO A 87 33.11 8.69 7.99
C PRO A 87 33.04 9.52 9.28
N GLU A 88 33.15 10.85 9.23
CA GLU A 88 33.02 11.72 10.41
C GLU A 88 31.57 12.00 10.80
N PHE A 89 30.66 12.08 9.81
CA PHE A 89 29.24 12.31 10.00
C PHE A 89 28.43 11.55 8.93
N GLY A 90 27.63 10.58 9.35
CA GLY A 90 26.88 9.67 8.49
C GLY A 90 25.39 9.63 8.78
N TYR A 91 24.70 8.64 8.22
CA TYR A 91 23.26 8.52 8.36
C TYR A 91 22.80 8.40 9.81
N LYS A 92 23.54 7.64 10.65
CA LYS A 92 23.28 7.53 12.09
C LYS A 92 23.23 8.89 12.81
N ASP A 93 23.97 9.88 12.30
CA ASP A 93 24.09 11.21 12.91
C ASP A 93 23.00 12.17 12.41
N ILE A 94 22.25 11.78 11.37
CA ILE A 94 21.07 12.52 10.86
C ILE A 94 19.81 12.14 11.64
N ILE A 95 19.76 10.95 12.25
CA ILE A 95 18.59 10.46 13.01
C ILE A 95 18.04 11.47 14.03
N PRO A 96 18.86 12.22 14.79
CA PRO A 96 18.37 13.22 15.74
C PRO A 96 17.56 14.39 15.12
N ASP A 97 17.65 14.60 13.80
CA ASP A 97 16.86 15.61 13.09
C ASP A 97 15.41 15.14 12.84
N PHE A 98 15.13 13.84 13.02
CA PHE A 98 13.80 13.26 12.98
C PHE A 98 13.16 13.33 14.37
N LYS A 99 12.31 14.34 14.60
CA LYS A 99 11.78 14.64 15.94
C LYS A 99 10.28 14.49 16.09
N ALA A 100 9.52 14.50 15.00
CA ALA A 100 8.05 14.46 15.07
C ALA A 100 7.44 15.55 15.99
N GLU A 101 8.09 16.71 16.12
CA GLU A 101 7.75 17.71 17.14
C GLU A 101 6.39 18.41 16.90
N ASN A 102 5.89 18.39 15.67
CA ASN A 102 4.59 18.90 15.25
C ASN A 102 3.59 17.77 14.94
N TRP A 103 3.88 16.53 15.36
CA TRP A 103 3.07 15.37 15.01
C TRP A 103 1.91 15.15 15.99
N ASP A 104 0.68 15.20 15.45
CA ASP A 104 -0.52 14.71 16.13
C ASP A 104 -1.14 13.52 15.38
N PRO A 105 -1.09 12.30 15.93
CA PRO A 105 -1.72 11.13 15.31
C PRO A 105 -3.26 11.24 15.22
N GLU A 106 -3.92 12.01 16.09
CA GLU A 106 -5.36 12.22 16.04
C GLU A 106 -5.74 13.11 14.85
N GLU A 107 -4.96 14.15 14.56
CA GLU A 107 -5.19 15.00 13.37
C GLU A 107 -5.02 14.20 12.08
N TRP A 108 -3.98 13.36 11.99
CA TRP A 108 -3.78 12.45 10.87
C TRP A 108 -4.96 11.47 10.72
N ALA A 109 -5.34 10.80 11.80
CA ALA A 109 -6.43 9.83 11.77
C ALA A 109 -7.78 10.48 11.39
N HIS A 110 -8.04 11.69 11.91
CA HIS A 110 -9.23 12.46 11.55
C HIS A 110 -9.24 12.81 10.06
N LEU A 111 -8.14 13.35 9.54
CA LEU A 111 -8.01 13.68 8.11
C LEU A 111 -8.26 12.44 7.24
N PHE A 112 -7.62 11.31 7.55
CA PHE A 112 -7.76 10.08 6.75
C PHE A 112 -9.20 9.55 6.74
N ALA A 113 -9.90 9.62 7.88
CA ALA A 113 -11.29 9.24 7.96
C ALA A 113 -12.20 10.22 7.21
N GLU A 114 -11.95 11.52 7.32
CA GLU A 114 -12.70 12.59 6.66
C GLU A 114 -12.66 12.45 5.13
N VAL A 115 -11.47 12.15 4.58
CA VAL A 115 -11.29 11.98 3.13
C VAL A 115 -11.75 10.61 2.62
N GLY A 116 -12.29 9.77 3.51
CA GLY A 116 -13.00 8.55 3.18
C GLY A 116 -12.14 7.28 3.12
N ALA A 117 -10.86 7.35 3.50
CA ALA A 117 -10.02 6.15 3.56
C ALA A 117 -10.64 5.08 4.48
N LYS A 118 -10.28 3.82 4.24
CA LYS A 118 -10.79 2.67 5.01
C LYS A 118 -9.69 1.89 5.72
N TYR A 119 -8.45 2.08 5.29
CA TYR A 119 -7.29 1.50 5.93
C TYR A 119 -6.07 2.41 5.80
N VAL A 120 -5.18 2.34 6.79
CA VAL A 120 -3.93 3.10 6.84
C VAL A 120 -2.78 2.14 6.99
N VAL A 121 -1.78 2.30 6.12
CA VAL A 121 -0.51 1.58 6.15
C VAL A 121 0.59 2.57 6.49
N MET A 122 1.38 2.32 7.53
CA MET A 122 2.49 3.20 7.92
C MET A 122 3.78 2.40 7.94
N THR A 123 4.87 2.93 7.36
CA THR A 123 6.20 2.33 7.48
C THR A 123 6.60 2.15 8.93
N ALA A 124 6.55 0.91 9.44
CA ALA A 124 7.06 0.55 10.75
C ALA A 124 8.58 0.51 10.70
N GLU A 125 9.12 -0.13 9.68
CA GLU A 125 10.54 -0.10 9.37
C GLU A 125 10.71 -0.14 7.84
N HIS A 126 11.48 0.82 7.33
CA HIS A 126 11.88 0.87 5.93
C HIS A 126 13.20 0.08 5.73
N HIS A 127 13.86 0.22 4.59
CA HIS A 127 15.11 -0.51 4.30
C HIS A 127 16.33 -0.03 5.09
N ASP A 128 16.22 1.09 5.80
CA ASP A 128 17.31 1.84 6.42
C ASP A 128 17.69 1.35 7.83
N GLY A 129 16.98 0.34 8.35
CA GLY A 129 17.26 -0.30 9.65
C GLY A 129 16.63 0.39 10.86
N TRP A 130 15.87 1.46 10.61
CA TRP A 130 15.18 2.25 11.63
C TRP A 130 13.78 1.71 11.95
N ALA A 131 13.47 1.56 13.23
CA ALA A 131 12.15 1.16 13.72
C ALA A 131 11.34 2.38 14.21
N ASN A 132 10.17 2.64 13.63
CA ASN A 132 9.26 3.72 14.07
C ASN A 132 8.43 3.37 15.32
N TRP A 133 8.66 2.21 15.93
CA TRP A 133 7.93 1.75 17.11
C TRP A 133 8.85 1.64 18.32
N ASP A 134 8.28 1.49 19.51
CA ASP A 134 9.03 1.17 20.73
C ASP A 134 9.53 -0.28 20.65
N SER A 135 10.79 -0.51 20.24
CA SER A 135 11.34 -1.86 19.99
C SER A 135 12.30 -2.31 21.08
N GLU A 136 12.12 -3.53 21.59
CA GLU A 136 13.04 -4.17 22.53
C GLU A 136 14.23 -4.84 21.81
N ILE A 137 14.18 -4.96 20.48
CA ILE A 137 15.17 -5.72 19.68
C ILE A 137 16.30 -4.81 19.20
N THR A 138 16.01 -3.54 18.90
CA THR A 138 16.99 -2.58 18.37
C THR A 138 16.91 -1.24 19.09
N PRO A 139 18.04 -0.63 19.48
CA PRO A 139 18.05 0.72 20.06
C PRO A 139 17.85 1.82 18.99
N TYR A 140 17.94 1.48 17.70
CA TYR A 140 17.65 2.40 16.60
C TYR A 140 16.15 2.43 16.31
N ASN A 141 15.42 2.97 17.28
CA ASN A 141 13.98 3.06 17.25
C ASN A 141 13.47 4.44 17.71
N ALA A 142 12.21 4.77 17.39
CA ALA A 142 11.62 6.07 17.66
C ALA A 142 11.33 6.37 19.14
N MET A 143 11.27 5.35 20.01
CA MET A 143 11.16 5.53 21.46
C MET A 143 12.52 5.88 22.08
N ASP A 144 13.58 5.21 21.65
CA ASP A 144 14.93 5.37 22.18
C ASP A 144 15.70 6.53 21.54
N MET A 145 15.31 6.99 20.36
CA MET A 145 16.00 8.05 19.62
C MET A 145 15.01 9.00 18.94
N GLY A 146 15.47 10.20 18.56
CA GLY A 146 14.66 11.16 17.81
C GLY A 146 13.36 11.56 18.52
N PRO A 147 12.17 11.09 18.07
CA PRO A 147 10.87 11.50 18.61
C PRO A 147 10.60 11.18 20.08
N LYS A 148 11.28 10.18 20.65
CA LYS A 148 10.99 9.66 22.01
C LYS A 148 9.53 9.23 22.17
N ARG A 149 8.99 8.57 21.15
CA ARG A 149 7.58 8.21 21.03
C ARG A 149 7.39 6.97 20.16
N ASP A 150 6.47 6.09 20.58
CA ASP A 150 5.99 4.98 19.76
C ASP A 150 5.05 5.48 18.65
N LEU A 151 5.61 5.79 17.47
CA LEU A 151 4.85 6.38 16.38
C LEU A 151 3.86 5.38 15.77
N VAL A 152 4.24 4.11 15.66
CA VAL A 152 3.39 3.04 15.14
C VAL A 152 2.21 2.79 16.09
N GLY A 153 2.46 2.63 17.39
CA GLY A 153 1.41 2.36 18.36
C GLY A 153 0.44 3.53 18.52
N ASP A 154 0.94 4.77 18.57
CA ASP A 154 0.08 5.95 18.75
C ASP A 154 -0.79 6.23 17.52
N LEU A 155 -0.24 6.10 16.31
CA LEU A 155 -1.06 6.23 15.10
C LEU A 155 -2.10 5.10 15.03
N GLY A 156 -1.70 3.86 15.32
CA GLY A 156 -2.61 2.71 15.30
C GLY A 156 -3.80 2.88 16.24
N LYS A 157 -3.60 3.44 17.44
CA LYS A 157 -4.68 3.77 18.37
C LYS A 157 -5.62 4.84 17.80
N ALA A 158 -5.07 5.92 17.25
CA ALA A 158 -5.86 7.01 16.68
C ALA A 158 -6.68 6.57 15.46
N VAL A 159 -6.05 5.88 14.50
CA VAL A 159 -6.68 5.35 13.28
C VAL A 159 -7.85 4.43 13.62
N ARG A 160 -7.68 3.51 14.58
CA ARG A 160 -8.75 2.59 15.01
C ARG A 160 -9.90 3.29 15.74
N LYS A 161 -9.61 4.36 16.49
CA LYS A 161 -10.65 5.19 17.13
C LYS A 161 -11.58 5.83 16.09
N HIS A 162 -11.07 6.12 14.89
CA HIS A 162 -11.86 6.60 13.74
C HIS A 162 -12.46 5.47 12.88
N GLY A 163 -12.40 4.20 13.34
CA GLY A 163 -13.01 3.05 12.66
C GLY A 163 -12.25 2.57 11.42
N LEU A 164 -11.00 3.01 11.25
CA LEU A 164 -10.15 2.61 10.13
C LEU A 164 -9.34 1.35 10.48
N LYS A 165 -9.06 0.54 9.47
CA LYS A 165 -8.13 -0.60 9.56
C LYS A 165 -6.68 -0.10 9.57
N TYR A 166 -5.79 -0.81 10.25
CA TYR A 166 -4.41 -0.33 10.45
C TYR A 166 -3.36 -1.41 10.22
N ALA A 167 -2.26 -1.02 9.58
CA ALA A 167 -1.13 -1.89 9.29
C ALA A 167 0.20 -1.14 9.39
N PRO A 168 1.12 -1.59 10.26
CA PRO A 168 2.53 -1.24 10.17
C PRO A 168 3.17 -2.03 9.01
N SER A 169 3.68 -1.36 7.97
CA SER A 169 4.40 -2.02 6.88
C SER A 169 5.85 -2.31 7.26
N TYR A 170 6.37 -3.41 6.73
CA TYR A 170 7.66 -3.97 7.11
C TYR A 170 8.52 -4.22 5.87
N HIS A 171 9.63 -3.48 5.75
CA HIS A 171 10.45 -3.45 4.53
C HIS A 171 11.90 -3.93 4.76
N ARG A 172 12.16 -4.62 5.88
CA ARG A 172 13.51 -4.97 6.35
C ARG A 172 14.21 -6.02 5.48
N GLU A 173 13.49 -6.75 4.63
CA GLU A 173 14.01 -7.80 3.74
C GLU A 173 15.11 -7.33 2.78
N ARG A 174 15.18 -6.03 2.51
CA ARG A 174 16.23 -5.41 1.68
C ARG A 174 17.39 -4.82 2.48
N HIS A 175 17.23 -4.72 3.80
CA HIS A 175 18.16 -4.06 4.70
C HIS A 175 19.56 -4.69 4.66
N THR A 176 19.63 -6.02 4.55
CA THR A 176 20.87 -6.82 4.61
C THR A 176 21.93 -6.43 3.56
N SER A 177 21.51 -5.74 2.49
CA SER A 177 22.38 -5.23 1.43
C SER A 177 22.10 -3.76 1.08
N PHE A 178 21.51 -3.02 2.02
CA PHE A 178 21.12 -1.63 1.79
C PHE A 178 22.32 -0.69 1.85
N PHE A 179 23.20 -0.85 2.84
CA PHE A 179 24.43 -0.07 3.02
C PHE A 179 25.68 -0.76 2.45
N THR A 180 25.52 -1.50 1.36
CA THR A 180 26.59 -2.32 0.75
C THR A 180 26.91 -1.90 -0.68
N THR A 181 28.15 -2.15 -1.09
CA THR A 181 28.68 -1.77 -2.42
C THR A 181 27.88 -2.36 -3.58
N LYS A 182 27.27 -3.52 -3.36
CA LYS A 182 26.34 -4.18 -4.29
C LYS A 182 25.15 -4.72 -3.52
N GLN A 183 23.95 -4.40 -4.01
CA GLN A 183 22.68 -4.82 -3.43
C GLN A 183 22.28 -6.23 -3.89
N TYR A 184 21.42 -6.87 -3.11
CA TYR A 184 20.78 -8.16 -3.42
C TYR A 184 21.79 -9.30 -3.60
N LEU A 185 22.73 -9.40 -2.66
CA LEU A 185 23.65 -10.52 -2.51
C LEU A 185 23.43 -11.20 -1.16
N VAL A 186 23.69 -12.51 -1.09
CA VAL A 186 23.62 -13.27 0.16
C VAL A 186 24.75 -12.88 1.12
N HIS A 187 25.95 -12.61 0.57
CA HIS A 187 27.13 -12.15 1.31
C HIS A 187 27.64 -10.83 0.71
N PRO A 188 26.95 -9.70 0.97
CA PRO A 188 27.34 -8.41 0.43
C PRO A 188 28.54 -7.82 1.19
N THR A 189 29.28 -6.92 0.53
CA THR A 189 30.38 -6.17 1.15
C THR A 189 29.92 -4.76 1.51
N PRO A 190 29.96 -4.34 2.79
CA PRO A 190 29.62 -2.99 3.22
C PRO A 190 30.49 -1.92 2.54
N HIS A 191 30.01 -0.68 2.51
CA HIS A 191 30.85 0.44 2.10
C HIS A 191 31.97 0.70 3.13
N ASP A 192 33.16 1.09 2.68
CA ASP A 192 34.31 1.35 3.58
C ASP A 192 34.01 2.42 4.63
N ASP A 193 33.30 3.49 4.24
CA ASP A 193 32.90 4.55 5.17
C ASP A 193 31.93 4.04 6.25
N ILE A 194 31.05 3.07 5.94
CA ILE A 194 30.19 2.40 6.93
C ILE A 194 31.03 1.60 7.92
N LEU A 195 32.04 0.87 7.43
CA LEU A 195 32.94 0.10 8.30
C LEU A 195 33.75 1.02 9.22
N GLU A 196 34.25 2.15 8.71
CA GLU A 196 34.95 3.13 9.55
C GLU A 196 34.01 3.83 10.53
N GLU A 197 32.75 4.10 10.17
CA GLU A 197 31.74 4.59 11.11
C GLU A 197 31.46 3.59 12.24
N ILE A 198 31.28 2.31 11.93
CA ILE A 198 31.09 1.24 12.94
C ILE A 198 32.33 1.12 13.82
N LYS A 199 33.53 1.18 13.26
CA LYS A 199 34.77 1.13 14.03
C LYS A 199 34.90 2.31 15.00
N LYS A 200 34.44 3.50 14.62
CA LYS A 200 34.40 4.69 15.48
C LYS A 200 33.25 4.64 16.50
N ASN A 201 32.11 4.09 16.12
CA ASN A 201 30.92 3.89 16.96
C ASN A 201 30.35 2.47 16.76
N PRO A 202 30.79 1.48 17.56
CA PRO A 202 30.40 0.07 17.39
C PRO A 202 28.89 -0.18 17.45
N GLU A 203 28.13 0.65 18.18
CA GLU A 203 26.67 0.50 18.25
C GLU A 203 26.00 0.72 16.90
N ALA A 204 26.60 1.52 16.00
CA ALA A 204 26.07 1.79 14.66
C ALA A 204 25.91 0.54 13.78
N GLU A 205 26.56 -0.58 14.14
CA GLU A 205 26.32 -1.86 13.48
C GLU A 205 24.85 -2.31 13.59
N ARG A 206 24.16 -1.96 14.69
CA ARG A 206 22.74 -2.29 14.89
C ARG A 206 21.81 -1.51 13.95
N LEU A 207 22.26 -0.38 13.41
CA LEU A 207 21.55 0.39 12.39
C LEU A 207 21.89 -0.07 10.98
N TYR A 208 23.19 -0.26 10.69
CA TYR A 208 23.66 -0.49 9.32
C TYR A 208 23.61 -1.96 8.90
N GLY A 209 23.76 -2.87 9.85
CA GLY A 209 23.75 -4.31 9.65
C GLY A 209 22.42 -4.97 10.06
N PRO A 210 22.31 -6.30 9.89
CA PRO A 210 23.38 -7.22 9.49
C PRO A 210 23.70 -7.15 8.00
N PHE A 211 24.92 -7.56 7.61
CA PHE A 211 25.36 -7.58 6.21
C PHE A 211 25.28 -9.00 5.61
N GLY A 212 24.06 -9.40 5.24
CA GLY A 212 23.77 -10.70 4.62
C GLY A 212 22.62 -11.45 5.29
N PHE A 213 22.35 -12.65 4.79
CA PHE A 213 21.21 -13.49 5.21
C PHE A 213 21.65 -14.64 6.13
N SER A 214 22.40 -14.36 7.19
CA SER A 214 22.70 -15.41 8.17
C SER A 214 21.41 -15.92 8.83
N LYS A 215 21.50 -17.06 9.52
CA LYS A 215 20.37 -17.59 10.28
C LYS A 215 19.89 -16.56 11.32
N GLU A 216 20.82 -15.92 12.02
CA GLU A 216 20.55 -14.90 13.04
C GLU A 216 19.88 -13.66 12.43
N ALA A 217 20.32 -13.21 11.24
CA ALA A 217 19.69 -12.11 10.53
C ALA A 217 18.23 -12.43 10.15
N THR A 218 17.98 -13.68 9.74
CA THR A 218 16.63 -14.17 9.42
C THR A 218 15.77 -14.31 10.69
N ASP A 219 16.33 -14.86 11.77
CA ASP A 219 15.63 -15.00 13.05
C ASP A 219 15.24 -13.62 13.61
N GLU A 220 16.14 -12.62 13.54
CA GLU A 220 15.84 -11.25 13.95
C GLU A 220 14.75 -10.61 13.07
N TYR A 221 14.78 -10.86 11.75
CA TYR A 221 13.73 -10.39 10.84
C TYR A 221 12.34 -10.89 11.25
N VAL A 222 12.22 -12.19 11.58
CA VAL A 222 10.96 -12.79 12.05
C VAL A 222 10.59 -12.27 13.43
N ALA A 223 11.56 -12.14 14.35
CA ALA A 223 11.32 -11.66 15.71
C ALA A 223 10.80 -10.22 15.74
N ARG A 224 11.33 -9.33 14.88
CA ARG A 224 10.82 -7.94 14.75
C ARG A 224 9.40 -7.91 14.22
N TRP A 225 9.06 -8.72 13.22
CA TRP A 225 7.66 -8.85 12.79
C TRP A 225 6.77 -9.36 13.93
N LYS A 226 7.23 -10.38 14.68
CA LYS A 226 6.46 -10.91 15.81
C LYS A 226 6.21 -9.84 16.87
N GLU A 227 7.21 -9.00 17.17
CA GLU A 227 7.05 -7.86 18.07
C GLU A 227 5.97 -6.87 17.56
N ILE A 228 5.98 -6.51 16.27
CA ILE A 228 4.95 -5.68 15.64
C ILE A 228 3.56 -6.34 15.77
N GLN A 229 3.47 -7.63 15.48
CA GLN A 229 2.22 -8.39 15.54
C GLN A 229 1.65 -8.42 16.96
N GLU A 230 2.48 -8.70 17.96
CA GLU A 230 2.07 -8.78 19.37
C GLU A 230 1.67 -7.41 19.92
N LYS A 231 2.44 -6.35 19.61
CA LYS A 231 2.16 -4.99 20.13
C LYS A 231 0.95 -4.35 19.46
N TYR A 232 0.75 -4.57 18.16
CA TYR A 232 -0.18 -3.76 17.36
C TYR A 232 -1.31 -4.51 16.68
N GLN A 233 -1.29 -5.85 16.64
CA GLN A 233 -2.32 -6.71 16.04
C GLN A 233 -2.80 -6.19 14.66
N PRO A 234 -1.92 -6.12 13.66
CA PRO A 234 -2.23 -5.47 12.39
C PRO A 234 -3.39 -6.14 11.63
N ASP A 235 -4.15 -5.33 10.90
CA ASP A 235 -5.20 -5.80 9.99
C ASP A 235 -4.62 -6.31 8.66
N PHE A 236 -3.39 -5.90 8.31
CA PHE A 236 -2.75 -6.25 7.05
C PHE A 236 -1.23 -6.45 7.24
N MET A 237 -0.68 -7.54 6.73
CA MET A 237 0.76 -7.75 6.64
C MET A 237 1.26 -7.18 5.31
N TRP A 238 1.85 -5.98 5.36
CA TRP A 238 2.42 -5.34 4.19
C TRP A 238 3.94 -5.55 4.18
N ILE A 239 4.43 -6.32 3.23
CA ILE A 239 5.86 -6.62 3.02
C ILE A 239 6.29 -6.04 1.66
N ASP A 240 7.46 -5.41 1.59
CA ASP A 240 7.97 -4.88 0.33
C ASP A 240 8.44 -6.00 -0.61
N ASP A 241 8.88 -5.70 -1.83
CA ASP A 241 9.41 -6.77 -2.69
C ASP A 241 10.77 -7.29 -2.18
N ILE A 242 11.00 -8.58 -2.39
CA ILE A 242 12.17 -9.35 -1.95
C ILE A 242 13.03 -9.75 -3.17
N PRO A 243 13.83 -8.82 -3.76
CA PRO A 243 14.62 -9.13 -4.95
C PRO A 243 15.56 -10.32 -4.80
N ILE A 244 16.08 -10.59 -3.60
CA ILE A 244 17.07 -11.64 -3.37
C ILE A 244 16.56 -13.03 -3.82
N PHE A 245 15.24 -13.26 -3.84
CA PHE A 245 14.65 -14.50 -4.36
C PHE A 245 14.88 -14.75 -5.85
N THR A 246 15.29 -13.73 -6.62
CA THR A 246 15.58 -13.85 -8.06
C THR A 246 16.96 -13.30 -8.45
N ARG A 247 17.82 -13.06 -7.45
CA ARG A 247 19.14 -12.46 -7.62
C ARG A 247 20.20 -13.35 -6.99
N ASP A 248 21.46 -13.08 -7.33
CA ASP A 248 22.61 -13.79 -6.76
C ASP A 248 22.55 -15.32 -6.91
N GLY A 249 22.01 -15.79 -8.04
CA GLY A 249 21.88 -17.22 -8.36
C GLY A 249 20.61 -17.88 -7.80
N ASN A 250 19.77 -17.14 -7.07
CA ASN A 250 18.46 -17.60 -6.62
C ASN A 250 17.39 -17.41 -7.73
N ASN A 251 16.37 -18.26 -7.73
CA ASN A 251 15.23 -18.15 -8.63
C ASN A 251 13.96 -18.78 -8.02
N SER A 252 13.04 -17.94 -7.56
CA SER A 252 11.71 -18.33 -7.08
C SER A 252 10.68 -18.56 -8.18
N GLN A 253 11.01 -18.26 -9.45
CA GLN A 253 10.06 -18.24 -10.58
C GLN A 253 10.08 -19.53 -11.42
N VAL A 254 10.89 -20.53 -11.05
CA VAL A 254 11.00 -21.83 -11.73
C VAL A 254 10.70 -22.96 -10.76
N GLU A 255 10.27 -24.10 -11.29
CA GLU A 255 10.07 -25.32 -10.50
C GLU A 255 11.05 -26.43 -10.93
N PRO A 256 11.79 -27.06 -9.99
CA PRO A 256 11.84 -26.71 -8.57
C PRO A 256 12.54 -25.35 -8.35
N LYS A 257 12.12 -24.62 -7.31
CA LYS A 257 12.76 -23.37 -6.90
C LYS A 257 14.24 -23.59 -6.62
N VAL A 258 15.07 -22.59 -6.98
CA VAL A 258 16.52 -22.65 -6.78
C VAL A 258 16.92 -21.59 -5.77
N PHE A 259 17.33 -22.00 -4.58
CA PHE A 259 17.80 -21.09 -3.54
C PHE A 259 19.16 -21.53 -2.98
N LYS A 260 19.99 -20.55 -2.65
CA LYS A 260 21.11 -20.76 -1.71
C LYS A 260 20.54 -21.13 -0.33
N PRO A 261 21.27 -21.91 0.50
CA PRO A 261 20.75 -22.40 1.78
C PRO A 261 20.20 -21.29 2.70
N GLU A 262 20.88 -20.15 2.76
CA GLU A 262 20.47 -18.96 3.53
C GLU A 262 19.12 -18.41 3.06
N ILE A 263 18.92 -18.36 1.74
CA ILE A 263 17.71 -17.84 1.13
C ILE A 263 16.56 -18.85 1.19
N GLN A 264 16.87 -20.15 1.13
CA GLN A 264 15.89 -21.19 1.42
C GLN A 264 15.36 -21.05 2.85
N TYR A 265 16.25 -20.86 3.83
CA TYR A 265 15.86 -20.65 5.22
C TYR A 265 14.98 -19.40 5.37
N PHE A 266 15.41 -18.27 4.80
CA PHE A 266 14.64 -17.03 4.80
C PHE A 266 13.25 -17.19 4.15
N TYR A 267 13.16 -17.85 3.00
CA TYR A 267 11.90 -18.14 2.32
C TYR A 267 10.96 -19.01 3.17
N ASP A 268 11.48 -20.04 3.82
CA ASP A 268 10.70 -20.90 4.71
C ASP A 268 10.23 -20.15 5.96
N GLN A 269 11.06 -19.29 6.52
CA GLN A 269 10.66 -18.46 7.66
C GLN A 269 9.60 -17.43 7.29
N CYS A 270 9.67 -16.79 6.12
CA CYS A 270 8.60 -15.91 5.64
C CYS A 270 7.27 -16.65 5.51
N ARG A 271 7.26 -17.89 4.98
CA ARG A 271 6.05 -18.73 4.91
C ARG A 271 5.46 -19.00 6.29
N LEU A 272 6.30 -19.36 7.25
CA LEU A 272 5.86 -19.63 8.63
C LEU A 272 5.39 -18.35 9.34
N MET A 273 6.02 -17.21 9.06
CA MET A 273 5.61 -15.90 9.58
C MET A 273 4.21 -15.52 9.07
N ILE A 274 3.93 -15.72 7.79
CA ILE A 274 2.58 -15.54 7.21
C ILE A 274 1.59 -16.50 7.88
N THR A 275 1.97 -17.76 8.06
CA THR A 275 1.13 -18.77 8.72
C THR A 275 0.78 -18.37 10.15
N ASP A 276 1.75 -17.93 10.94
CA ASP A 276 1.54 -17.46 12.31
C ASP A 276 0.60 -16.26 12.33
N PHE A 277 0.81 -15.27 11.46
CA PHE A 277 -0.05 -14.09 11.37
C PHE A 277 -1.52 -14.43 11.07
N MET A 278 -1.74 -15.30 10.07
CA MET A 278 -3.09 -15.71 9.67
C MET A 278 -3.79 -16.53 10.77
N ASN A 279 -3.06 -17.43 11.42
CA ASN A 279 -3.58 -18.27 12.49
C ASN A 279 -3.86 -17.47 13.78
N ASP A 280 -2.99 -16.54 14.15
CA ASP A 280 -3.19 -15.61 15.28
C ASP A 280 -4.48 -14.80 15.09
N ALA A 281 -4.68 -14.24 13.90
CA ALA A 281 -5.87 -13.50 13.57
C ALA A 281 -7.14 -14.37 13.63
N SER A 282 -7.08 -15.59 13.11
CA SER A 282 -8.19 -16.56 13.18
C SER A 282 -8.56 -16.90 14.62
N GLN A 283 -7.58 -17.13 15.50
CA GLN A 283 -7.82 -17.40 16.93
C GLN A 283 -8.48 -16.22 17.65
N ARG A 284 -8.28 -14.99 17.16
CA ARG A 284 -8.93 -13.77 17.66
C ARG A 284 -10.26 -13.46 16.95
N ASN A 285 -10.72 -14.33 16.05
CA ASN A 285 -11.89 -14.10 15.18
C ASN A 285 -11.78 -12.75 14.42
N HIS A 286 -10.59 -12.49 13.89
CA HIS A 286 -10.26 -11.23 13.22
C HIS A 286 -9.84 -11.50 11.78
N GLU A 287 -10.41 -10.73 10.86
CA GLU A 287 -10.07 -10.83 9.44
C GLU A 287 -8.83 -10.00 9.11
N VAL A 288 -7.79 -10.66 8.60
CA VAL A 288 -6.54 -10.04 8.14
C VAL A 288 -6.25 -10.39 6.69
N TYR A 289 -5.34 -9.63 6.07
CA TYR A 289 -4.87 -9.89 4.72
C TYR A 289 -3.41 -9.50 4.52
N MET A 290 -2.89 -9.64 3.30
CA MET A 290 -1.51 -9.31 2.99
C MET A 290 -1.30 -8.98 1.51
N ASN A 291 -0.17 -8.39 1.16
CA ASN A 291 0.24 -8.16 -0.21
C ASN A 291 1.20 -9.26 -0.73
N ASN A 292 1.26 -9.40 -2.05
CA ASN A 292 2.26 -10.17 -2.77
C ASN A 292 2.89 -9.25 -3.82
N LYS A 293 4.03 -8.68 -3.44
CA LYS A 293 4.61 -7.54 -4.13
C LYS A 293 5.60 -7.94 -5.21
N GLY A 294 5.66 -7.13 -6.27
CA GLY A 294 6.73 -7.12 -7.25
C GLY A 294 6.37 -7.73 -8.61
N ALA A 295 7.16 -7.39 -9.63
CA ALA A 295 7.07 -8.05 -10.94
C ALA A 295 7.51 -9.53 -10.84
N ASN A 296 8.57 -9.77 -10.06
CA ASN A 296 8.91 -11.09 -9.54
C ASN A 296 8.23 -11.18 -8.17
N ARG A 297 7.09 -11.86 -8.12
CA ARG A 297 6.26 -11.94 -6.92
C ARG A 297 7.03 -12.62 -5.78
N ASN A 298 6.85 -12.10 -4.56
CA ASN A 298 7.44 -12.67 -3.36
C ASN A 298 6.95 -14.11 -3.12
N TRP A 299 5.65 -14.32 -3.30
CA TRP A 299 4.96 -15.55 -2.95
C TRP A 299 4.30 -16.21 -4.18
N PRO A 300 3.95 -17.51 -4.10
CA PRO A 300 3.12 -18.16 -5.13
C PRO A 300 1.80 -17.42 -5.39
N ASP A 301 1.22 -17.65 -6.57
CA ASP A 301 -0.09 -17.10 -6.94
C ASP A 301 -1.17 -17.54 -5.93
N GLY A 302 -2.13 -16.68 -5.63
CA GLY A 302 -3.20 -16.95 -4.64
C GLY A 302 -2.85 -16.58 -3.20
N ILE A 303 -1.60 -16.20 -2.91
CA ILE A 303 -1.22 -15.61 -1.63
C ILE A 303 -1.36 -14.09 -1.71
N GLY A 304 -2.18 -13.51 -0.83
CA GLY A 304 -2.38 -12.06 -0.74
C GLY A 304 -2.94 -11.41 -2.01
N CYS A 305 -2.95 -10.07 -2.04
CA CYS A 305 -3.26 -9.33 -3.27
C CYS A 305 -2.01 -9.00 -4.07
N LEU A 306 -2.11 -9.04 -5.39
CA LEU A 306 -1.04 -8.58 -6.28
C LEU A 306 -0.75 -7.09 -6.02
N GLU A 307 0.52 -6.72 -5.91
CA GLU A 307 0.91 -5.33 -5.68
C GLU A 307 2.25 -4.98 -6.34
N LYS A 308 2.42 -3.71 -6.71
CA LYS A 308 3.68 -3.11 -7.15
C LYS A 308 3.58 -1.59 -7.08
N ASP A 309 4.70 -0.90 -6.92
CA ASP A 309 4.79 0.55 -7.04
C ASP A 309 4.13 1.03 -8.34
N ASN A 310 3.17 1.93 -8.20
CA ASN A 310 2.41 2.52 -9.30
C ASN A 310 1.81 1.46 -10.25
N LEU A 311 1.38 0.30 -9.72
CA LEU A 311 0.76 -0.76 -10.51
C LEU A 311 -0.51 -0.21 -11.19
N LYS A 312 -0.65 -0.45 -12.50
CA LYS A 312 -1.82 -0.02 -13.28
C LYS A 312 -2.17 -1.10 -14.30
N LEU A 313 -2.95 -2.09 -13.89
CA LEU A 313 -3.43 -3.10 -14.84
C LEU A 313 -4.28 -2.43 -15.93
N LYS A 314 -4.20 -2.90 -17.18
CA LYS A 314 -5.09 -2.46 -18.28
C LYS A 314 -6.34 -3.33 -18.43
N VAL A 315 -6.34 -4.50 -17.79
CA VAL A 315 -7.44 -5.48 -17.80
C VAL A 315 -8.00 -5.68 -16.39
N ILE A 316 -9.15 -6.35 -16.28
CA ILE A 316 -9.70 -6.79 -15.00
C ILE A 316 -8.85 -7.97 -14.51
N GLY A 317 -8.10 -7.76 -13.44
CA GLY A 317 -7.18 -8.75 -12.88
C GLY A 317 -7.75 -9.50 -11.67
N PRO A 318 -6.96 -10.43 -11.09
CA PRO A 318 -7.23 -10.95 -9.74
C PRO A 318 -7.17 -9.80 -8.73
N LYS A 319 -7.53 -10.04 -7.46
CA LYS A 319 -7.49 -8.96 -6.47
C LYS A 319 -6.08 -8.37 -6.37
N TRP A 320 -6.00 -7.04 -6.50
CA TRP A 320 -4.73 -6.32 -6.53
C TRP A 320 -4.83 -4.97 -5.84
N GLN A 321 -3.69 -4.33 -5.61
CA GLN A 321 -3.60 -3.00 -5.03
C GLN A 321 -2.55 -2.18 -5.81
N SER A 322 -2.87 -0.91 -6.06
CA SER A 322 -1.93 0.08 -6.55
C SER A 322 -1.39 0.88 -5.36
N CYS A 323 -0.12 0.71 -5.01
CA CYS A 323 0.57 1.60 -4.09
C CYS A 323 1.22 2.72 -4.91
N THR A 324 0.67 3.93 -4.81
CA THR A 324 1.01 5.08 -5.68
C THR A 324 1.24 6.33 -4.85
N THR A 325 1.82 7.37 -5.44
CA THR A 325 2.14 8.63 -4.75
C THR A 325 1.41 9.81 -5.39
N PHE A 326 1.22 10.89 -4.63
CA PHE A 326 0.82 12.18 -5.21
C PHE A 326 1.97 12.80 -6.02
N GLY A 327 3.20 12.65 -5.53
CA GLY A 327 4.40 13.27 -6.05
C GLY A 327 5.23 12.34 -6.94
N THR A 328 6.56 12.46 -6.82
CA THR A 328 7.52 11.58 -7.50
C THR A 328 8.26 10.64 -6.55
N SER A 329 8.10 10.82 -5.24
CA SER A 329 8.72 10.04 -4.17
C SER A 329 7.67 9.52 -3.18
N PHE A 330 7.96 8.42 -2.48
CA PHE A 330 7.13 7.96 -1.36
C PHE A 330 7.46 8.74 -0.07
N GLY A 331 8.74 8.78 0.32
CA GLY A 331 9.21 9.61 1.41
C GLY A 331 9.21 11.09 1.04
N TYR A 332 9.20 11.96 2.05
CA TYR A 332 9.22 13.42 1.87
C TYR A 332 10.36 13.87 0.94
N LEU A 333 10.01 14.65 -0.07
CA LEU A 333 10.94 15.30 -1.00
C LEU A 333 10.62 16.79 -1.06
N GLU A 334 11.62 17.62 -0.76
CA GLU A 334 11.50 19.06 -0.85
C GLU A 334 11.29 19.49 -2.31
N ASN A 335 10.30 20.36 -2.55
CA ASN A 335 9.91 20.83 -3.87
C ASN A 335 9.53 19.69 -4.85
N ASP A 336 8.86 18.64 -4.35
CA ASP A 336 8.33 17.57 -5.19
C ASP A 336 7.30 18.09 -6.22
N LYS A 337 7.03 17.28 -7.24
CA LYS A 337 6.06 17.58 -8.30
C LYS A 337 4.84 16.71 -8.15
N TYR A 338 3.71 17.33 -7.85
CA TYR A 338 2.46 16.64 -7.60
C TYR A 338 1.59 16.49 -8.86
N LYS A 339 0.84 15.38 -8.90
CA LYS A 339 -0.26 15.14 -9.85
C LYS A 339 -1.41 16.13 -9.58
N SER A 340 -2.26 16.37 -10.58
CA SER A 340 -3.47 17.17 -10.40
C SER A 340 -4.60 16.35 -9.76
N PRO A 341 -5.63 16.99 -9.16
CA PRO A 341 -6.82 16.29 -8.67
C PRO A 341 -7.48 15.38 -9.70
N GLU A 342 -7.58 15.83 -10.96
CA GLU A 342 -8.13 15.05 -12.08
C GLU A 342 -7.37 13.74 -12.28
N ALA A 343 -6.04 13.80 -12.29
CA ALA A 343 -5.19 12.63 -12.52
C ALA A 343 -5.31 11.62 -11.37
N ILE A 344 -5.42 12.09 -10.13
CA ILE A 344 -5.60 11.22 -8.95
C ILE A 344 -6.96 10.53 -8.98
N ILE A 345 -8.04 11.28 -9.24
CA ILE A 345 -9.39 10.72 -9.28
C ILE A 345 -9.54 9.73 -10.44
N ALA A 346 -9.00 10.05 -11.62
CA ALA A 346 -8.98 9.13 -12.75
C ALA A 346 -8.21 7.84 -12.42
N GLU A 347 -7.01 7.95 -11.83
CA GLU A 347 -6.21 6.80 -11.42
C GLU A 347 -6.94 5.92 -10.39
N MET A 348 -7.58 6.53 -9.38
CA MET A 348 -8.38 5.82 -8.39
C MET A 348 -9.54 5.04 -9.04
N VAL A 349 -10.31 5.71 -9.93
CA VAL A 349 -11.45 5.08 -10.61
C VAL A 349 -11.00 3.94 -11.52
N GLU A 350 -9.89 4.12 -12.26
CA GLU A 350 -9.30 3.07 -13.09
C GLU A 350 -8.85 1.85 -12.29
N VAL A 351 -8.24 2.07 -11.13
CA VAL A 351 -7.81 0.98 -10.24
C VAL A 351 -9.03 0.18 -9.77
N VAL A 352 -10.08 0.87 -9.29
CA VAL A 352 -11.28 0.22 -8.75
C VAL A 352 -12.07 -0.51 -9.85
N SER A 353 -12.19 0.05 -11.05
CA SER A 353 -12.89 -0.58 -12.18
C SER A 353 -12.22 -1.87 -12.67
N ARG A 354 -10.96 -2.09 -12.29
CA ARG A 354 -10.14 -3.24 -12.70
C ARG A 354 -9.90 -4.25 -11.58
N ASN A 355 -10.77 -4.26 -10.56
CA ASN A 355 -10.71 -5.14 -9.38
C ASN A 355 -9.63 -4.74 -8.34
N GLY A 356 -9.08 -3.53 -8.42
CA GLY A 356 -8.01 -3.07 -7.55
C GLY A 356 -8.49 -2.31 -6.32
N ASN A 357 -7.57 -2.13 -5.37
CA ASN A 357 -7.64 -1.11 -4.33
C ASN A 357 -6.60 -0.01 -4.59
N PHE A 358 -6.95 1.23 -4.27
CA PHE A 358 -6.11 2.41 -4.42
C PHE A 358 -5.48 2.78 -3.08
N LEU A 359 -4.17 2.55 -2.95
CA LEU A 359 -3.39 2.88 -1.76
C LEU A 359 -2.52 4.11 -2.07
N ILE A 360 -2.98 5.29 -1.66
CA ILE A 360 -2.31 6.56 -1.96
C ILE A 360 -1.36 6.95 -0.84
N ASN A 361 -0.12 7.24 -1.21
CA ASN A 361 0.94 7.57 -0.27
C ASN A 361 1.05 9.07 0.01
N ILE A 362 1.26 9.39 1.29
CA ILE A 362 1.81 10.67 1.75
C ILE A 362 3.25 10.50 2.26
N GLY A 363 4.03 11.58 2.12
CA GLY A 363 5.42 11.66 2.59
C GLY A 363 5.58 12.83 3.56
N PRO A 364 5.31 12.65 4.87
CA PRO A 364 5.35 13.72 5.86
C PRO A 364 6.77 14.21 6.14
N ARG A 365 6.88 15.48 6.55
CA ARG A 365 8.14 16.10 6.96
C ARG A 365 8.67 15.48 8.25
N ALA A 366 9.96 15.66 8.55
CA ALA A 366 10.58 15.10 9.76
C ALA A 366 9.97 15.56 11.09
N ASP A 367 9.31 16.73 11.09
CA ASP A 367 8.57 17.24 12.25
C ASP A 367 7.17 16.63 12.40
N GLY A 368 6.71 15.82 11.45
CA GLY A 368 5.40 15.17 11.46
C GLY A 368 4.26 15.96 10.81
N SER A 369 4.54 17.14 10.24
CA SER A 369 3.56 17.84 9.44
C SER A 369 3.39 17.18 8.05
N ILE A 370 2.14 17.05 7.59
CA ILE A 370 1.84 16.63 6.22
C ILE A 370 2.04 17.83 5.30
N VAL A 371 2.68 17.62 4.15
CA VAL A 371 2.89 18.67 3.14
C VAL A 371 1.54 19.21 2.66
N GLN A 372 1.37 20.54 2.60
CA GLN A 372 0.08 21.18 2.32
C GLN A 372 -0.53 20.70 1.01
N GLU A 373 0.26 20.58 -0.05
CA GLU A 373 -0.20 20.11 -1.35
C GLU A 373 -0.75 18.67 -1.30
N GLN A 374 -0.21 17.82 -0.41
CA GLN A 374 -0.73 16.47 -0.19
C GLN A 374 -2.06 16.50 0.59
N GLN A 375 -2.19 17.40 1.57
CA GLN A 375 -3.46 17.60 2.29
C GLN A 375 -4.56 18.10 1.35
N ASP A 376 -4.24 19.09 0.50
CA ASP A 376 -5.18 19.65 -0.47
C ASP A 376 -5.66 18.55 -1.45
N LEU A 377 -4.75 17.72 -1.98
CA LEU A 377 -5.11 16.62 -2.87
C LEU A 377 -5.94 15.53 -2.17
N LEU A 378 -5.66 15.25 -0.90
CA LEU A 378 -6.50 14.35 -0.10
C LEU A 378 -7.91 14.92 0.08
N HIS A 379 -8.05 16.21 0.37
CA HIS A 379 -9.36 16.86 0.47
C HIS A 379 -10.11 16.89 -0.86
N GLU A 380 -9.45 17.15 -1.99
CA GLU A 380 -10.08 17.08 -3.31
C GLU A 380 -10.60 15.68 -3.62
N MET A 381 -9.81 14.65 -3.34
CA MET A 381 -10.23 13.25 -3.47
C MET A 381 -11.41 12.94 -2.53
N GLY A 382 -11.34 13.36 -1.28
CA GLY A 382 -12.40 13.16 -0.28
C GLY A 382 -13.71 13.85 -0.64
N ASN A 383 -13.65 15.08 -1.15
CA ASN A 383 -14.80 15.83 -1.63
C ASN A 383 -15.49 15.10 -2.79
N TRP A 384 -14.72 14.55 -3.73
CA TRP A 384 -15.27 13.74 -4.81
C TRP A 384 -15.91 12.44 -4.31
N LEU A 385 -15.25 11.74 -3.38
CA LEU A 385 -15.74 10.50 -2.78
C LEU A 385 -17.00 10.71 -1.93
N ARG A 386 -17.20 11.88 -1.33
CA ARG A 386 -18.44 12.23 -0.60
C ARG A 386 -19.66 12.21 -1.52
N ILE A 387 -19.48 12.59 -2.78
CA ILE A 387 -20.55 12.61 -3.80
C ILE A 387 -20.68 11.27 -4.51
N ASN A 388 -19.54 10.70 -4.94
CA ASN A 388 -19.51 9.56 -5.85
C ASN A 388 -19.15 8.23 -5.16
N GLY A 389 -19.00 8.22 -3.83
CA GLY A 389 -18.54 7.06 -3.06
C GLY A 389 -19.40 5.82 -3.23
N GLU A 390 -20.69 5.97 -3.58
CA GLU A 390 -21.58 4.84 -3.90
C GLU A 390 -21.08 4.02 -5.11
N ALA A 391 -20.39 4.67 -6.06
CA ALA A 391 -19.80 4.03 -7.22
C ALA A 391 -18.45 3.35 -6.91
N ILE A 392 -17.88 3.56 -5.72
CA ILE A 392 -16.55 3.08 -5.32
C ILE A 392 -16.66 2.05 -4.20
N TYR A 393 -17.13 2.45 -3.02
CA TYR A 393 -17.15 1.60 -1.84
C TYR A 393 -18.15 0.46 -2.00
N GLY A 394 -17.75 -0.75 -1.61
CA GLY A 394 -18.56 -1.97 -1.78
C GLY A 394 -18.75 -2.41 -3.24
N SER A 395 -18.25 -1.66 -4.22
CA SER A 395 -18.43 -1.99 -5.62
C SER A 395 -17.61 -3.22 -6.05
N ARG A 396 -17.94 -3.77 -7.21
CA ARG A 396 -17.15 -4.77 -7.95
C ARG A 396 -16.97 -4.28 -9.39
N TYR A 397 -16.00 -4.84 -10.10
CA TYR A 397 -15.82 -4.53 -11.52
C TYR A 397 -17.03 -5.02 -12.35
N TRP A 398 -17.28 -4.35 -13.47
CA TRP A 398 -18.21 -4.82 -14.49
C TRP A 398 -17.50 -5.72 -15.50
N LYS A 399 -18.23 -6.35 -16.43
CA LYS A 399 -17.64 -7.15 -17.52
C LYS A 399 -16.74 -6.35 -18.47
N VAL A 400 -16.85 -5.02 -18.46
CA VAL A 400 -15.95 -4.08 -19.16
C VAL A 400 -15.45 -3.05 -18.14
N ASN A 401 -14.15 -2.82 -18.07
CA ASN A 401 -13.52 -1.86 -17.15
C ASN A 401 -13.52 -0.43 -17.68
N HIS A 402 -13.28 -0.25 -18.99
CA HIS A 402 -13.12 1.04 -19.64
C HIS A 402 -13.71 1.05 -21.07
N GLN A 403 -14.20 2.22 -21.48
CA GLN A 403 -14.61 2.53 -22.85
C GLN A 403 -14.04 3.89 -23.26
N GLU A 404 -13.30 3.90 -24.37
CA GLU A 404 -12.63 5.10 -24.91
C GLU A 404 -13.63 6.22 -25.23
N LYS A 405 -14.73 5.88 -25.89
CA LYS A 405 -15.75 6.86 -26.27
C LYS A 405 -16.45 7.39 -25.02
N GLY A 406 -16.31 8.70 -24.79
CA GLY A 406 -16.84 9.36 -23.60
C GLY A 406 -15.99 9.13 -22.34
N ASN A 407 -14.81 8.48 -22.48
CA ASN A 407 -13.86 8.21 -21.41
C ASN A 407 -14.55 7.66 -20.15
N LEU A 408 -15.20 6.49 -20.30
CA LEU A 408 -16.01 5.88 -19.27
C LEU A 408 -15.27 4.75 -18.57
N ALA A 409 -15.30 4.75 -17.24
CA ALA A 409 -14.96 3.60 -16.42
C ALA A 409 -16.22 3.01 -15.77
N PHE A 410 -16.20 1.73 -15.43
CA PHE A 410 -17.39 1.04 -14.91
C PHE A 410 -17.14 0.30 -13.61
N THR A 411 -18.10 0.42 -12.69
CA THR A 411 -18.20 -0.38 -11.48
C THR A 411 -19.64 -0.84 -11.30
N THR A 412 -19.87 -1.81 -10.43
CA THR A 412 -21.19 -2.36 -10.13
C THR A 412 -21.39 -2.52 -8.64
N ASN A 413 -22.61 -2.37 -8.15
CA ASN A 413 -22.98 -2.71 -6.78
C ASN A 413 -24.38 -3.32 -6.77
N GLY A 414 -24.44 -4.66 -6.64
CA GLY A 414 -25.66 -5.43 -6.83
C GLY A 414 -26.28 -5.17 -8.21
N LYS A 415 -27.50 -4.66 -8.22
CA LYS A 415 -28.28 -4.32 -9.43
C LYS A 415 -28.00 -2.92 -9.98
N ASN A 416 -26.96 -2.24 -9.50
CA ASN A 416 -26.56 -0.94 -10.01
C ASN A 416 -25.31 -1.09 -10.86
N LEU A 417 -25.36 -0.57 -12.09
CA LEU A 417 -24.17 -0.27 -12.89
C LEU A 417 -23.84 1.21 -12.70
N PHE A 418 -22.58 1.53 -12.50
CA PHE A 418 -22.09 2.90 -12.52
C PHE A 418 -21.24 3.11 -13.77
N ALA A 419 -21.60 4.10 -14.57
CA ALA A 419 -20.78 4.62 -15.66
C ALA A 419 -20.16 5.93 -15.20
N ILE A 420 -18.84 5.95 -15.02
CA ILE A 420 -18.10 7.07 -14.46
C ILE A 420 -17.38 7.75 -15.61
N ALA A 421 -17.85 8.94 -16.00
CA ALA A 421 -17.20 9.76 -17.01
C ALA A 421 -16.01 10.49 -16.38
N LEU A 422 -14.80 10.23 -16.91
CA LEU A 422 -13.55 10.83 -16.44
C LEU A 422 -13.27 12.20 -17.10
N GLU A 423 -14.18 12.66 -17.94
CA GLU A 423 -14.20 13.98 -18.57
C GLU A 423 -15.58 14.61 -18.43
N LYS A 424 -15.64 15.94 -18.53
CA LYS A 424 -16.90 16.68 -18.38
C LYS A 424 -17.90 16.24 -19.46
N PRO A 425 -19.05 15.64 -19.09
CA PRO A 425 -19.98 15.09 -20.07
C PRO A 425 -20.80 16.21 -20.70
N ILE A 426 -20.34 16.71 -21.85
CA ILE A 426 -21.00 17.79 -22.62
C ILE A 426 -21.81 17.30 -23.82
N SER A 427 -21.77 16.00 -24.09
CA SER A 427 -22.45 15.34 -25.22
C SER A 427 -23.04 13.99 -24.79
N PRO A 428 -24.01 13.44 -25.55
CA PRO A 428 -24.59 12.14 -25.24
C PRO A 428 -23.53 11.04 -25.10
N LEU A 429 -23.66 10.25 -24.04
CA LEU A 429 -22.79 9.11 -23.71
C LEU A 429 -23.51 7.82 -24.08
N VAL A 430 -22.89 6.96 -24.89
CA VAL A 430 -23.46 5.64 -25.23
C VAL A 430 -22.63 4.56 -24.53
N ILE A 431 -23.26 3.72 -23.71
CA ILE A 431 -22.61 2.58 -23.06
C ILE A 431 -22.66 1.40 -24.03
N GLU A 432 -21.61 1.18 -24.81
CA GLU A 432 -21.61 0.23 -25.93
C GLU A 432 -21.83 -1.23 -25.45
N ALA A 433 -21.26 -1.58 -24.30
CA ALA A 433 -21.38 -2.92 -23.71
C ALA A 433 -22.77 -3.26 -23.13
N SER A 434 -23.71 -2.31 -23.20
CA SER A 434 -25.14 -2.52 -22.92
C SER A 434 -25.97 -2.82 -24.19
N LYS A 435 -25.33 -2.97 -25.36
CA LYS A 435 -25.99 -3.38 -26.59
C LYS A 435 -26.84 -4.64 -26.39
N GLY A 436 -28.08 -4.58 -26.87
CA GLY A 436 -29.07 -5.65 -26.71
C GLY A 436 -29.93 -5.55 -25.45
N TRP A 437 -29.65 -4.61 -24.54
CA TRP A 437 -30.57 -4.29 -23.44
C TRP A 437 -31.90 -3.75 -23.98
N ASN A 438 -32.98 -4.10 -23.31
CA ASN A 438 -34.34 -3.63 -23.60
C ASN A 438 -34.93 -2.89 -22.38
N GLN A 439 -36.13 -2.33 -22.54
CA GLN A 439 -36.76 -1.49 -21.51
C GLN A 439 -36.98 -2.21 -20.17
N ASN A 440 -37.02 -3.54 -20.15
CA ASN A 440 -37.14 -4.31 -18.91
C ASN A 440 -35.79 -4.52 -18.20
N ASP A 441 -34.66 -4.14 -18.81
CA ASP A 441 -33.34 -4.28 -18.20
C ASP A 441 -32.95 -3.05 -17.37
N VAL A 442 -33.46 -1.86 -17.71
CA VAL A 442 -33.13 -0.57 -17.07
C VAL A 442 -34.37 0.02 -16.40
N LYS A 443 -34.28 0.26 -15.09
CA LYS A 443 -35.36 0.89 -14.31
C LYS A 443 -35.21 2.40 -14.22
N SER A 444 -34.00 2.88 -13.98
CA SER A 444 -33.72 4.31 -13.85
C SER A 444 -32.26 4.64 -14.13
N VAL A 445 -32.02 5.90 -14.51
CA VAL A 445 -30.68 6.49 -14.63
C VAL A 445 -30.67 7.78 -13.82
N LYS A 446 -29.63 7.97 -13.00
CA LYS A 446 -29.41 9.16 -12.16
C LYS A 446 -27.95 9.61 -12.25
N LEU A 447 -27.69 10.89 -12.08
CA LEU A 447 -26.35 11.41 -11.86
C LEU A 447 -26.14 11.61 -10.36
N LEU A 448 -25.09 11.02 -9.79
CA LEU A 448 -24.77 11.23 -8.38
C LEU A 448 -24.40 12.71 -8.13
N GLY A 449 -24.85 13.27 -7.01
CA GLY A 449 -24.65 14.68 -6.68
C GLY A 449 -25.53 15.67 -7.44
N SER A 450 -26.51 15.20 -8.23
CA SER A 450 -27.44 16.06 -8.96
C SER A 450 -28.90 15.60 -8.76
N ASN A 451 -29.80 16.57 -8.68
CA ASN A 451 -31.25 16.34 -8.70
C ASN A 451 -31.85 16.44 -10.10
N ALA A 452 -31.03 16.69 -11.12
CA ALA A 452 -31.49 16.83 -12.49
C ALA A 452 -32.09 15.50 -13.00
N LYS A 453 -33.20 15.60 -13.73
CA LYS A 453 -33.78 14.44 -14.41
C LYS A 453 -32.90 14.06 -15.60
N ILE A 454 -32.45 12.80 -15.63
CA ILE A 454 -31.63 12.28 -16.72
C ILE A 454 -32.54 11.75 -17.83
N THR A 455 -32.32 12.22 -19.05
CA THR A 455 -32.93 11.65 -20.26
C THR A 455 -32.01 10.57 -20.79
N TRP A 456 -32.57 9.40 -21.10
CA TRP A 456 -31.82 8.28 -21.64
C TRP A 456 -32.69 7.47 -22.60
N ASN A 457 -32.05 6.80 -23.56
CA ASN A 457 -32.69 5.99 -24.59
C ASN A 457 -31.94 4.67 -24.77
N LEU A 458 -32.65 3.58 -25.01
CA LEU A 458 -32.04 2.35 -25.50
C LEU A 458 -31.98 2.41 -27.02
N THR A 459 -30.76 2.39 -27.56
CA THR A 459 -30.48 2.44 -29.00
C THR A 459 -29.91 1.09 -29.47
N PRO A 460 -29.84 0.83 -30.78
CA PRO A 460 -29.15 -0.35 -31.31
C PRO A 460 -27.68 -0.47 -30.88
N GLU A 461 -27.04 0.64 -30.48
CA GLU A 461 -25.64 0.66 -30.02
C GLU A 461 -25.50 0.62 -28.50
N GLY A 462 -26.60 0.64 -27.74
CA GLY A 462 -26.60 0.57 -26.28
C GLY A 462 -27.43 1.67 -25.63
N LEU A 463 -27.35 1.74 -24.30
CA LEU A 463 -27.94 2.78 -23.47
C LEU A 463 -27.24 4.11 -23.73
N GLU A 464 -27.97 5.03 -24.34
CA GLU A 464 -27.58 6.42 -24.51
C GLU A 464 -28.09 7.23 -23.32
N ILE A 465 -27.19 7.97 -22.69
CA ILE A 465 -27.47 8.92 -21.60
C ILE A 465 -27.22 10.32 -22.15
N ILE A 466 -28.21 11.20 -22.02
CA ILE A 466 -28.06 12.62 -22.36
C ILE A 466 -27.72 13.35 -21.06
N PRO A 467 -26.48 13.86 -20.90
CA PRO A 467 -26.09 14.58 -19.70
C PRO A 467 -26.98 15.80 -19.47
N PRO A 468 -27.42 16.08 -18.24
CA PRO A 468 -28.18 17.27 -17.93
C PRO A 468 -27.28 18.52 -18.06
N SER A 469 -27.88 19.68 -18.27
CA SER A 469 -27.13 20.95 -18.24
C SER A 469 -26.54 21.25 -16.85
N ASP A 470 -27.23 20.80 -15.80
CA ASP A 470 -26.78 20.86 -14.41
C ASP A 470 -26.16 19.52 -14.00
N LEU A 471 -24.83 19.50 -13.96
CA LEU A 471 -24.03 18.33 -13.59
C LEU A 471 -23.86 18.16 -12.07
N GLY A 472 -24.51 19.01 -11.27
CA GLY A 472 -24.36 19.02 -9.82
C GLY A 472 -22.97 19.46 -9.38
N ASP A 473 -22.61 19.08 -8.15
CA ASP A 473 -21.40 19.57 -7.48
C ASP A 473 -20.14 18.74 -7.79
N SER A 474 -20.29 17.58 -8.43
CA SER A 474 -19.16 16.71 -8.75
C SER A 474 -18.17 17.41 -9.70
N GLN A 475 -16.89 17.37 -9.36
CA GLN A 475 -15.79 17.87 -10.18
C GLN A 475 -14.97 16.70 -10.73
N TYR A 476 -14.21 16.94 -11.80
CA TYR A 476 -13.21 16.02 -12.37
C TYR A 476 -13.74 14.73 -13.00
N ALA A 477 -14.69 14.04 -12.37
CA ALA A 477 -15.40 12.88 -12.90
C ALA A 477 -16.87 12.85 -12.44
N TRP A 478 -17.75 12.21 -13.22
CA TRP A 478 -19.20 12.19 -13.00
C TRP A 478 -19.77 10.77 -13.06
N SER A 479 -20.37 10.30 -11.98
CA SER A 479 -20.93 8.95 -11.89
C SER A 479 -22.42 8.91 -12.22
N PHE A 480 -22.77 8.28 -13.35
CA PHE A 480 -24.14 7.92 -13.68
C PHE A 480 -24.47 6.57 -13.07
N LYS A 481 -25.49 6.52 -12.21
CA LYS A 481 -26.05 5.31 -11.63
C LYS A 481 -27.19 4.79 -12.51
N ILE A 482 -27.05 3.59 -13.02
CA ILE A 482 -28.03 2.87 -13.81
C ILE A 482 -28.58 1.73 -12.95
N GLU A 483 -29.83 1.86 -12.48
CA GLU A 483 -30.51 0.79 -11.76
C GLU A 483 -31.07 -0.21 -12.77
N THR A 484 -30.62 -1.45 -12.70
CA THR A 484 -31.04 -2.53 -13.60
C THR A 484 -31.93 -3.54 -12.88
N THR A 485 -32.48 -4.52 -13.60
CA THR A 485 -33.31 -5.58 -13.00
C THR A 485 -32.52 -6.76 -12.43
N LYS A 486 -31.24 -6.90 -12.79
CA LYS A 486 -30.36 -8.03 -12.46
C LYS A 486 -29.00 -7.55 -12.00
N GLU A 487 -28.28 -8.34 -11.23
CA GLU A 487 -26.90 -8.02 -10.87
C GLU A 487 -26.01 -7.94 -12.12
N GLN A 488 -25.00 -7.07 -12.06
CA GLN A 488 -24.16 -6.76 -13.22
C GLN A 488 -22.73 -7.29 -13.07
N HIS A 489 -22.35 -7.74 -11.88
CA HIS A 489 -21.03 -8.31 -11.65
C HIS A 489 -20.94 -9.75 -12.18
N GLU A 490 -19.91 -10.03 -12.98
CA GLU A 490 -19.65 -11.36 -13.54
C GLU A 490 -18.19 -11.76 -13.26
N THR A 491 -17.98 -12.88 -12.56
CA THR A 491 -16.62 -13.33 -12.19
C THR A 491 -15.81 -13.87 -13.38
N SER A 492 -16.48 -14.21 -14.49
CA SER A 492 -15.86 -14.69 -15.73
C SER A 492 -14.95 -13.67 -16.42
N ALA A 493 -15.10 -12.37 -16.10
CA ALA A 493 -14.28 -11.31 -16.69
C ALA A 493 -12.87 -11.20 -16.08
N ILE A 494 -12.59 -11.88 -14.95
CA ILE A 494 -11.27 -11.85 -14.32
C ILE A 494 -10.24 -12.54 -15.21
N GLN A 495 -9.15 -11.83 -15.51
CA GLN A 495 -7.94 -12.43 -16.04
C GLN A 495 -7.22 -13.18 -14.90
N SER A 496 -7.53 -14.47 -14.72
CA SER A 496 -6.99 -15.28 -13.60
C SER A 496 -5.50 -15.58 -13.73
N ASP A 497 -4.96 -15.58 -14.95
CA ASP A 497 -3.51 -15.64 -15.17
C ASP A 497 -2.88 -14.28 -14.84
N VAL A 498 -2.20 -14.22 -13.70
CA VAL A 498 -1.53 -13.04 -13.16
C VAL A 498 -0.47 -12.50 -14.12
N ASN A 499 0.31 -13.37 -14.76
CA ASN A 499 1.39 -12.96 -15.66
C ASN A 499 0.80 -12.27 -16.89
N LYS A 500 -0.26 -12.83 -17.48
CA LYS A 500 -0.98 -12.22 -18.59
C LYS A 500 -1.65 -10.89 -18.20
N ALA A 501 -2.12 -10.76 -16.97
CA ALA A 501 -2.64 -9.48 -16.47
C ALA A 501 -1.54 -8.40 -16.39
N LEU A 502 -0.30 -8.79 -16.06
CA LEU A 502 0.87 -7.92 -15.95
C LEU A 502 1.56 -7.59 -17.29
N GLU A 503 1.48 -8.47 -18.29
CA GLU A 503 2.03 -8.21 -19.64
C GLU A 503 1.42 -6.97 -20.30
N ASN A 504 0.22 -6.61 -19.89
CA ASN A 504 -0.51 -5.47 -20.40
C ASN A 504 -0.18 -4.15 -19.67
N LEU A 505 0.85 -4.08 -18.81
CA LEU A 505 1.24 -2.84 -18.11
C LEU A 505 1.70 -1.70 -19.04
#